data_AF-A0A2H0U397-F1
#
_entry.id   AF-A0A2H0U397-F1
#
_cell.length_a   1.000
_cell.length_b   1.000
_cell.length_c   1.000
_cell.angle_alpha   90.00
_cell.angle_beta   90.00
_cell.angle_gamma   90.00
#
_symmetry.space_group_name_H-M   'P 1'
#
loop_
_entity.id
_entity.type
_entity.pdbx_description
1 polymer ?
#
loop_
_entity_poly.entity_id
_entity_poly.type
_entity_poly.pdbx_seq_one_letter_code
_entity_poly.pdbx_strand_id
1 'polypeptide(L)'
;MPVSGDFTIDYTNKRIYHSANTTIYSVNALYSYLQDTFDELTQMDDTIPMSAQTPTEYTLINGWFMNEARVGSPSSNCFEYLKGGAIKTDGQNTDVYLLSFGVTYTSAVPSDIGKLVHNGASTATGTLLDYDNTAKKWWVRKVLGTFGVEAVTITTGTGAGTTTAATTGEQLWPNVYTLGSIMEDGESGFKQQIYIAQDGARLFSGTEWWPDGADSATTRQIDVLIKTKESGTEIDSGNVTVFLRHYPATLPTRATADLYDHFGIDLTAGGRNAVPLATSADLNNTTDDGTVGGYSDITIAFVNGTIGYTAISGSFTNFETVTQATSGATGIFLYQTTATGAGTMTLGNVNGTFAGTDTITGGTSGKTAAATATFTKAYKMSKNFEQGSSYNYSVIVGCATRTLKQVYEYFKLETRIGSTFTMYPTTYPQGGPLSFATQEGQLYIRAHEDTQTSPTNTFSPVKPSPFGTFAGGKLFGA
;
A
#
# COMPACT_ATOMS: atom_id res chain seq x y z
N MET A 1 13.51 -28.75 6.02
CA MET A 1 12.50 -29.69 6.56
C MET A 1 11.67 -30.23 5.40
N PRO A 2 11.02 -31.40 5.50
CA PRO A 2 10.14 -31.88 4.44
C PRO A 2 8.83 -31.08 4.42
N VAL A 3 8.24 -30.88 3.23
CA VAL A 3 6.95 -30.19 3.05
C VAL A 3 5.85 -30.82 3.92
N SER A 4 5.85 -32.16 4.04
CA SER A 4 4.87 -32.92 4.83
C SER A 4 4.91 -32.67 6.34
N GLY A 5 6.00 -32.11 6.88
CA GLY A 5 6.09 -31.71 8.28
C GLY A 5 5.46 -30.35 8.57
N ASP A 6 5.30 -29.53 7.54
CA ASP A 6 4.88 -28.13 7.66
C ASP A 6 3.48 -27.89 7.05
N PHE A 7 3.13 -28.58 5.96
CA PHE A 7 1.82 -28.50 5.30
C PHE A 7 0.92 -29.67 5.69
N THR A 8 -0.32 -29.35 6.09
CA THR A 8 -1.36 -30.33 6.42
C THR A 8 -2.48 -30.33 5.36
N ILE A 9 -3.00 -31.52 5.06
CA ILE A 9 -4.10 -31.75 4.13
C ILE A 9 -5.32 -32.22 4.92
N ASP A 10 -6.41 -31.47 4.84
CA ASP A 10 -7.72 -31.82 5.39
C ASP A 10 -8.59 -32.33 4.24
N TYR A 11 -8.63 -33.66 4.08
CA TYR A 11 -9.37 -34.35 3.03
C TYR A 11 -10.88 -34.14 3.16
N THR A 12 -11.41 -34.08 4.39
CA THR A 12 -12.85 -33.92 4.64
C THR A 12 -13.34 -32.57 4.17
N ASN A 13 -12.64 -31.49 4.53
CA ASN A 13 -13.01 -30.15 4.13
C ASN A 13 -12.30 -29.67 2.86
N LYS A 14 -11.53 -30.52 2.18
CA LYS A 14 -10.70 -30.16 1.01
C LYS A 14 -9.89 -28.89 1.24
N ARG A 15 -9.06 -28.88 2.28
CA ARG A 15 -8.21 -27.73 2.65
C ARG A 15 -6.74 -28.12 2.70
N ILE A 16 -5.88 -27.19 2.33
CA ILE A 16 -4.42 -27.28 2.48
C ILE A 16 -3.97 -26.08 3.31
N TYR A 17 -3.18 -26.31 4.35
CA TYR A 17 -2.71 -25.21 5.20
C TYR A 17 -1.31 -25.44 5.77
N HIS A 18 -0.61 -24.34 6.04
CA HIS A 18 0.69 -24.38 6.72
C HIS A 18 0.46 -24.38 8.23
N SER A 19 0.94 -25.44 8.87
CA SER A 19 0.72 -25.76 10.28
C SER A 19 1.93 -25.42 11.16
N ALA A 20 3.12 -25.30 10.58
CA ALA A 20 4.36 -25.08 11.32
C ALA A 20 4.82 -23.61 11.35
N ASN A 21 4.43 -22.81 10.36
CA ASN A 21 4.74 -21.37 10.24
C ASN A 21 6.24 -21.03 10.29
N THR A 22 7.06 -21.86 9.63
CA THR A 22 8.52 -21.82 9.73
C THR A 22 9.21 -21.74 8.38
N THR A 23 9.10 -22.79 7.57
CA THR A 23 9.91 -22.95 6.35
C THR A 23 9.18 -22.43 5.12
N ILE A 24 9.90 -21.67 4.28
CA ILE A 24 9.45 -21.25 2.94
C ILE A 24 9.83 -22.32 1.91
N TYR A 25 8.87 -22.75 1.10
CA TYR A 25 9.05 -23.75 0.03
C TYR A 25 8.81 -23.16 -1.35
N SER A 26 9.32 -23.78 -2.40
CA SER A 26 8.86 -23.42 -3.75
C SER A 26 7.44 -23.95 -3.97
N VAL A 27 6.63 -23.27 -4.78
CA VAL A 27 5.31 -23.80 -5.19
C VAL A 27 5.46 -25.14 -5.90
N ASN A 28 6.55 -25.34 -6.65
CA ASN A 28 6.89 -26.63 -7.24
C ASN A 28 7.07 -27.73 -6.19
N ALA A 29 7.75 -27.46 -5.07
CA ALA A 29 7.92 -28.45 -4.00
C ALA A 29 6.59 -28.81 -3.34
N LEU A 30 5.70 -27.84 -3.11
CA LEU A 30 4.34 -28.11 -2.64
C LEU A 30 3.56 -28.95 -3.65
N TYR A 31 3.61 -28.59 -4.94
CA TYR A 31 2.97 -29.34 -6.00
C TYR A 31 3.44 -30.79 -6.06
N SER A 32 4.75 -31.04 -6.08
CA SER A 32 5.32 -32.39 -6.10
C SER A 32 4.89 -33.21 -4.89
N TYR A 33 4.93 -32.62 -3.68
CA TYR A 33 4.41 -33.28 -2.48
C TYR A 33 2.94 -33.67 -2.61
N LEU A 34 2.10 -32.79 -3.17
CA LEU A 34 0.68 -33.09 -3.39
C LEU A 34 0.48 -34.18 -4.46
N GLN A 35 1.30 -34.23 -5.52
CA GLN A 35 1.21 -35.33 -6.50
C GLN A 35 1.56 -36.67 -5.86
N ASP A 36 2.68 -36.74 -5.14
CA ASP A 36 3.13 -37.97 -4.48
C ASP A 36 2.08 -38.44 -3.46
N THR A 37 1.50 -37.52 -2.67
CA THR A 37 0.52 -37.87 -1.63
C THR A 37 -0.80 -38.42 -2.18
N PHE A 38 -1.23 -37.95 -3.36
CA PHE A 38 -2.49 -38.38 -3.98
C PHE A 38 -2.32 -39.57 -4.94
N ASP A 39 -1.08 -39.95 -5.26
CA ASP A 39 -0.77 -41.19 -5.99
C ASP A 39 -0.72 -42.42 -5.06
N GLU A 40 -0.73 -42.21 -3.74
CA GLU A 40 -0.78 -43.27 -2.76
C GLU A 40 -2.12 -44.04 -2.80
N LEU A 41 -2.06 -45.37 -2.61
CA LEU A 41 -3.21 -46.27 -2.72
C LEU A 41 -4.41 -45.87 -1.85
N THR A 42 -4.16 -45.21 -0.71
CA THR A 42 -5.24 -44.83 0.23
C THR A 42 -5.98 -43.57 -0.22
N GLN A 43 -5.42 -42.80 -1.16
CA GLN A 43 -5.89 -41.50 -1.61
C GLN A 43 -6.40 -41.52 -3.06
N MET A 44 -6.48 -42.70 -3.68
CA MET A 44 -6.95 -42.86 -5.08
C MET A 44 -8.40 -42.37 -5.31
N ASP A 45 -9.22 -42.34 -4.26
CA ASP A 45 -10.61 -41.85 -4.33
C ASP A 45 -10.71 -40.32 -4.16
N ASP A 46 -9.63 -39.66 -3.71
CA ASP A 46 -9.60 -38.23 -3.49
C ASP A 46 -9.20 -37.47 -4.77
N THR A 47 -9.91 -36.38 -5.05
CA THR A 47 -9.61 -35.53 -6.20
C THR A 47 -8.31 -34.74 -5.98
N ILE A 48 -7.39 -34.76 -6.94
CA ILE A 48 -6.12 -34.03 -6.89
C ILE A 48 -6.36 -32.52 -6.68
N PRO A 49 -5.63 -31.85 -5.78
CA PRO A 49 -5.88 -30.46 -5.42
C PRO A 49 -5.31 -29.42 -6.38
N MET A 50 -4.25 -29.75 -7.10
CA MET A 50 -3.46 -28.77 -7.85
C MET A 50 -3.02 -29.35 -9.20
N SER A 51 -3.09 -28.51 -10.24
CA SER A 51 -2.56 -28.80 -11.57
C SER A 51 -1.44 -27.81 -11.91
N ALA A 52 -0.45 -28.25 -12.68
CA ALA A 52 0.63 -27.41 -13.20
C ALA A 52 0.38 -27.12 -14.68
N GLN A 53 0.36 -25.84 -15.05
CA GLN A 53 0.30 -25.41 -16.46
C GLN A 53 1.71 -25.23 -17.02
N THR A 54 2.61 -24.71 -16.19
CA THR A 54 4.04 -24.62 -16.43
C THR A 54 4.78 -24.96 -15.12
N PRO A 55 6.12 -25.15 -15.14
CA PRO A 55 6.89 -25.36 -13.91
C PRO A 55 6.83 -24.21 -12.89
N THR A 56 6.16 -23.10 -13.22
CA THR A 56 6.04 -21.91 -12.36
C THR A 56 4.62 -21.37 -12.25
N GLU A 57 3.63 -22.03 -12.86
CA GLU A 57 2.22 -21.62 -12.85
C GLU A 57 1.33 -22.79 -12.49
N TYR A 58 0.58 -22.58 -11.41
CA TYR A 58 -0.21 -23.61 -10.77
C TYR A 58 -1.66 -23.15 -10.61
N THR A 59 -2.58 -24.09 -10.76
CA THR A 59 -4.00 -23.85 -10.54
C THR A 59 -4.50 -24.79 -9.45
N LEU A 60 -5.06 -24.22 -8.38
CA LEU A 60 -5.81 -24.95 -7.38
C LEU A 60 -7.18 -25.30 -7.97
N ILE A 61 -7.50 -26.58 -8.03
CA ILE A 61 -8.65 -27.13 -8.76
C ILE A 61 -9.55 -27.97 -7.83
N ASN A 62 -10.65 -28.50 -8.37
CA ASN A 62 -11.52 -29.48 -7.71
C ASN A 62 -12.12 -29.00 -6.36
N GLY A 63 -12.29 -27.68 -6.23
CA GLY A 63 -12.87 -27.03 -5.05
C GLY A 63 -11.97 -27.03 -3.82
N TRP A 64 -10.68 -27.36 -3.96
CA TRP A 64 -9.72 -27.26 -2.87
C TRP A 64 -9.48 -25.81 -2.46
N PHE A 65 -9.18 -25.63 -1.19
CA PHE A 65 -8.96 -24.32 -0.59
C PHE A 65 -7.61 -24.27 0.13
N MET A 66 -6.85 -23.22 -0.13
CA MET A 66 -5.61 -22.91 0.58
C MET A 66 -5.88 -21.77 1.55
N ASN A 67 -5.47 -21.94 2.80
CA ASN A 67 -5.83 -21.03 3.87
C ASN A 67 -5.11 -19.67 3.75
N GLU A 68 -5.79 -18.63 4.15
CA GLU A 68 -5.30 -17.24 4.03
C GLU A 68 -5.19 -16.53 5.37
N ALA A 69 -5.57 -17.20 6.45
CA ALA A 69 -5.84 -16.51 7.68
C ALA A 69 -4.62 -15.87 8.36
N ARG A 70 -4.90 -14.77 9.05
CA ARG A 70 -3.98 -14.02 9.90
C ARG A 70 -4.28 -14.25 11.39
N VAL A 71 -3.54 -13.54 12.24
CA VAL A 71 -3.50 -13.66 13.72
C VAL A 71 -4.86 -14.04 14.33
N GLY A 72 -4.92 -15.23 14.94
CA GLY A 72 -6.11 -15.78 15.61
C GLY A 72 -6.80 -16.96 14.92
N SER A 73 -6.43 -17.28 13.68
CA SER A 73 -6.72 -18.58 13.04
C SER A 73 -5.70 -19.65 13.48
N PRO A 74 -6.07 -20.95 13.52
CA PRO A 74 -5.12 -22.01 13.85
C PRO A 74 -4.00 -22.20 12.82
N SER A 75 -4.06 -21.52 11.67
CA SER A 75 -3.12 -21.65 10.56
C SER A 75 -2.72 -20.26 10.05
N SER A 76 -1.43 -20.04 9.76
CA SER A 76 -0.98 -18.82 9.09
C SER A 76 -1.25 -18.89 7.60
N ASN A 77 -1.38 -17.73 6.95
CA ASN A 77 -1.50 -17.59 5.51
C ASN A 77 -0.45 -18.42 4.77
N CYS A 78 -0.86 -19.53 4.15
CA CYS A 78 0.10 -20.47 3.58
C CYS A 78 0.85 -19.91 2.37
N PHE A 79 0.28 -18.90 1.71
CA PHE A 79 0.92 -18.22 0.58
C PHE A 79 2.16 -17.43 1.00
N GLU A 80 2.30 -17.07 2.28
CA GLU A 80 3.50 -16.42 2.85
C GLU A 80 4.68 -17.40 3.01
N TYR A 81 4.45 -18.70 2.83
CA TYR A 81 5.49 -19.73 2.92
C TYR A 81 5.82 -20.34 1.57
N LEU A 82 5.50 -19.63 0.48
CA LEU A 82 5.69 -20.09 -0.88
C LEU A 82 6.51 -19.08 -1.71
N LYS A 83 7.35 -19.61 -2.61
CA LYS A 83 8.15 -18.83 -3.57
C LYS A 83 8.27 -19.52 -4.93
N GLY A 84 8.80 -18.81 -5.93
CA GLY A 84 9.23 -19.42 -7.19
C GLY A 84 8.10 -19.86 -8.14
N GLY A 85 6.84 -19.54 -7.84
CA GLY A 85 5.69 -19.87 -8.69
C GLY A 85 4.44 -19.08 -8.31
N ALA A 86 3.49 -19.03 -9.23
CA ALA A 86 2.21 -18.34 -9.05
C ALA A 86 1.07 -19.34 -8.89
N ILE A 87 0.03 -18.96 -8.14
CA ILE A 87 -1.16 -19.77 -7.91
C ILE A 87 -2.40 -18.99 -8.33
N LYS A 88 -3.30 -19.64 -9.05
CA LYS A 88 -4.69 -19.17 -9.23
C LYS A 88 -5.66 -20.26 -8.78
N THR A 89 -6.90 -19.90 -8.52
CA THR A 89 -7.96 -20.89 -8.24
C THR A 89 -8.86 -21.08 -9.45
N ASP A 90 -9.42 -22.28 -9.58
CA ASP A 90 -10.46 -22.62 -10.54
C ASP A 90 -11.48 -23.57 -9.87
N GLY A 91 -12.75 -23.17 -9.88
CA GLY A 91 -13.84 -23.89 -9.22
C GLY A 91 -14.14 -23.41 -7.80
N GLN A 92 -13.78 -22.17 -7.45
CA GLN A 92 -14.28 -21.51 -6.24
C GLN A 92 -15.43 -20.55 -6.52
N ASN A 93 -15.57 -20.07 -7.76
CA ASN A 93 -16.68 -19.22 -8.14
C ASN A 93 -18.02 -19.93 -7.90
N THR A 94 -18.96 -19.24 -7.24
CA THR A 94 -20.26 -19.77 -6.78
C THR A 94 -20.21 -20.88 -5.70
N ASP A 95 -19.04 -21.49 -5.48
CA ASP A 95 -18.86 -22.59 -4.53
C ASP A 95 -18.26 -22.14 -3.19
N VAL A 96 -17.39 -21.14 -3.19
CA VAL A 96 -16.79 -20.57 -1.98
C VAL A 96 -17.20 -19.12 -1.84
N TYR A 97 -17.87 -18.82 -0.74
CA TYR A 97 -18.29 -17.48 -0.36
C TYR A 97 -17.27 -16.84 0.56
N LEU A 98 -16.94 -15.58 0.26
CA LEU A 98 -16.34 -14.66 1.20
C LEU A 98 -17.44 -13.84 1.85
N LEU A 99 -17.70 -14.12 3.12
CA LEU A 99 -18.65 -13.39 3.94
C LEU A 99 -17.90 -12.29 4.71
N SER A 100 -18.22 -11.03 4.43
CA SER A 100 -17.66 -9.88 5.16
C SER A 100 -18.67 -9.39 6.19
N PHE A 101 -18.22 -9.07 7.40
CA PHE A 101 -19.09 -8.71 8.52
C PHE A 101 -18.95 -7.25 8.96
N GLY A 102 -20.03 -6.71 9.52
CA GLY A 102 -20.09 -5.34 10.02
C GLY A 102 -19.67 -5.20 11.49
N VAL A 103 -20.42 -4.36 12.22
CA VAL A 103 -20.20 -4.10 13.65
C VAL A 103 -20.62 -5.27 14.54
N THR A 104 -21.66 -6.01 14.16
CA THR A 104 -22.13 -7.21 14.85
C THR A 104 -21.31 -8.43 14.41
N TYR A 105 -20.17 -8.63 15.07
CA TYR A 105 -19.28 -9.75 14.82
C TYR A 105 -18.83 -10.40 16.14
N THR A 106 -19.04 -11.70 16.25
CA THR A 106 -18.49 -12.56 17.29
C THR A 106 -17.43 -13.44 16.65
N SER A 107 -16.23 -13.47 17.24
CA SER A 107 -15.08 -14.20 16.69
C SER A 107 -15.34 -15.69 16.54
N ALA A 108 -14.94 -16.24 15.40
CA ALA A 108 -14.80 -17.68 15.21
C ALA A 108 -13.51 -18.16 15.89
N VAL A 109 -13.49 -19.44 16.26
CA VAL A 109 -12.35 -20.11 16.90
C VAL A 109 -11.87 -21.29 16.06
N PRO A 110 -10.66 -21.84 16.31
CA PRO A 110 -10.12 -22.95 15.52
C PRO A 110 -11.07 -24.14 15.36
N SER A 111 -11.80 -24.48 16.43
CA SER A 111 -12.73 -25.61 16.43
C SER A 111 -13.98 -25.39 15.58
N ASP A 112 -14.20 -24.19 15.04
CA ASP A 112 -15.36 -23.90 14.20
C ASP A 112 -15.15 -24.27 12.73
N ILE A 113 -13.90 -24.45 12.31
CA ILE A 113 -13.56 -24.89 10.97
C ILE A 113 -14.16 -26.28 10.72
N GLY A 114 -14.79 -26.46 9.56
CA GLY A 114 -15.52 -27.67 9.19
C GLY A 114 -16.95 -27.73 9.74
N LYS A 115 -17.38 -26.80 10.59
CA LYS A 115 -18.78 -26.72 11.06
C LYS A 115 -19.67 -25.98 10.06
N LEU A 116 -20.97 -26.23 10.19
CA LEU A 116 -22.01 -25.62 9.36
C LEU A 116 -22.25 -24.16 9.75
N VAL A 117 -22.06 -23.25 8.82
CA VAL A 117 -22.55 -21.88 8.81
C VAL A 117 -23.96 -21.89 8.22
N HIS A 118 -24.89 -21.21 8.88
CA HIS A 118 -26.25 -21.07 8.37
C HIS A 118 -26.83 -19.70 8.72
N ASN A 119 -27.79 -19.26 7.91
CA ASN A 119 -28.67 -18.17 8.33
C ASN A 119 -29.74 -18.69 9.29
N GLY A 120 -30.41 -17.79 10.02
CA GLY A 120 -31.43 -18.18 11.01
C GLY A 120 -32.59 -19.02 10.44
N ALA A 121 -32.86 -18.93 9.13
CA ALA A 121 -33.86 -19.72 8.42
C ALA A 121 -33.32 -21.02 7.78
N SER A 122 -32.00 -21.25 7.85
CA SER A 122 -31.28 -22.34 7.17
C SER A 122 -31.53 -22.45 5.65
N THR A 123 -31.90 -21.35 5.00
CA THR A 123 -32.09 -21.29 3.54
C THR A 123 -30.78 -21.14 2.79
N ALA A 124 -29.76 -20.59 3.45
CA ALA A 124 -28.37 -20.58 3.01
C ALA A 124 -27.52 -21.31 4.07
N THR A 125 -26.80 -22.34 3.63
CA THR A 125 -25.90 -23.12 4.49
C THR A 125 -24.59 -23.41 3.78
N GLY A 126 -23.52 -23.56 4.56
CA GLY A 126 -22.21 -23.89 4.04
C GLY A 126 -21.24 -24.32 5.13
N THR A 127 -20.12 -24.90 4.76
CA THR A 127 -19.07 -25.34 5.70
C THR A 127 -18.03 -24.25 5.85
N LEU A 128 -17.67 -23.89 7.09
CA LEU A 128 -16.60 -22.92 7.35
C LEU A 128 -15.25 -23.50 6.93
N LEU A 129 -14.58 -22.85 5.98
CA LEU A 129 -13.23 -23.22 5.53
C LEU A 129 -12.16 -22.45 6.28
N ASP A 130 -12.34 -21.15 6.49
CA ASP A 130 -11.36 -20.33 7.19
C ASP A 130 -11.99 -19.03 7.68
N TYR A 131 -11.28 -18.29 8.53
CA TYR A 131 -11.74 -17.01 9.05
C TYR A 131 -10.59 -16.04 9.33
N ASP A 132 -10.89 -14.74 9.20
CA ASP A 132 -10.06 -13.64 9.67
C ASP A 132 -10.88 -12.80 10.65
N ASN A 133 -10.55 -12.91 11.94
CA ASN A 133 -11.24 -12.17 13.00
C ASN A 133 -10.87 -10.67 13.02
N THR A 134 -9.72 -10.30 12.47
CA THR A 134 -9.25 -8.91 12.39
C THR A 134 -9.95 -8.18 11.26
N ALA A 135 -9.99 -8.77 10.07
CA ALA A 135 -10.72 -8.25 8.91
C ALA A 135 -12.23 -8.55 8.96
N LYS A 136 -12.66 -9.41 9.89
CA LYS A 136 -14.04 -9.90 10.06
C LYS A 136 -14.58 -10.53 8.77
N LYS A 137 -13.87 -11.55 8.28
CA LYS A 137 -14.18 -12.28 7.05
C LYS A 137 -14.25 -13.78 7.32
N TRP A 138 -15.21 -14.48 6.72
CA TRP A 138 -15.27 -15.94 6.69
C TRP A 138 -15.26 -16.46 5.26
N TRP A 139 -14.49 -17.53 5.01
CA TRP A 139 -14.56 -18.32 3.79
C TRP A 139 -15.46 -19.53 4.04
N VAL A 140 -16.54 -19.64 3.29
CA VAL A 140 -17.58 -20.65 3.50
C VAL A 140 -17.83 -21.40 2.20
N ARG A 141 -17.63 -22.72 2.20
CA ARG A 141 -18.04 -23.55 1.07
C ARG A 141 -19.54 -23.74 1.10
N LYS A 142 -20.22 -23.34 0.03
CA LYS A 142 -21.67 -23.51 -0.11
C LYS A 142 -22.07 -24.98 -0.03
N VAL A 143 -23.15 -25.24 0.70
CA VAL A 143 -23.86 -26.53 0.72
C VAL A 143 -25.26 -26.34 0.13
N LEU A 144 -25.99 -25.31 0.57
CA LEU A 144 -27.34 -25.01 0.10
C LEU A 144 -27.57 -23.51 -0.01
N GLY A 145 -28.34 -23.10 -1.01
CA GLY A 145 -28.78 -21.71 -1.17
C GLY A 145 -27.66 -20.75 -1.58
N THR A 146 -27.89 -19.47 -1.38
CA THR A 146 -26.96 -18.39 -1.73
C THR A 146 -26.88 -17.48 -0.53
N PHE A 147 -25.67 -17.25 -0.01
CA PHE A 147 -25.48 -16.30 1.07
C PHE A 147 -25.66 -14.86 0.55
N GLY A 148 -26.30 -14.02 1.36
CA GLY A 148 -26.53 -12.61 1.08
C GLY A 148 -26.03 -11.70 2.21
N VAL A 149 -26.65 -10.52 2.32
CA VAL A 149 -26.54 -9.63 3.48
C VAL A 149 -27.55 -10.11 4.52
N GLU A 150 -27.09 -10.87 5.50
CA GLU A 150 -27.95 -11.59 6.43
C GLU A 150 -27.25 -11.93 7.75
N ALA A 151 -28.03 -12.31 8.76
CA ALA A 151 -27.49 -12.84 10.00
C ALA A 151 -27.10 -14.31 9.83
N VAL A 152 -25.85 -14.65 10.14
CA VAL A 152 -25.32 -16.01 10.08
C VAL A 152 -24.69 -16.42 11.41
N THR A 153 -24.80 -17.71 11.71
CA THR A 153 -24.24 -18.35 12.90
C THR A 153 -23.57 -19.67 12.54
N ILE A 154 -22.58 -20.09 13.33
CA ILE A 154 -21.97 -21.41 13.19
C ILE A 154 -22.69 -22.38 14.14
N THR A 155 -23.27 -23.44 13.59
CA THR A 155 -23.93 -24.49 14.37
C THR A 155 -22.94 -25.11 15.34
N THR A 156 -23.24 -25.09 16.64
CA THR A 156 -22.36 -25.58 17.72
C THR A 156 -20.98 -24.90 17.76
N GLY A 157 -20.83 -23.73 17.14
CA GLY A 157 -19.61 -22.90 17.15
C GLY A 157 -19.77 -21.59 17.90
N THR A 158 -18.72 -20.76 17.90
CA THR A 158 -18.74 -19.45 18.59
C THR A 158 -19.00 -18.30 17.64
N GLY A 159 -18.57 -18.41 16.38
CA GLY A 159 -18.70 -17.31 15.43
C GLY A 159 -20.15 -17.02 15.06
N ALA A 160 -20.49 -15.74 15.05
CA ALA A 160 -21.80 -15.22 14.65
C ALA A 160 -21.67 -13.78 14.15
N GLY A 161 -22.58 -13.35 13.28
CA GLY A 161 -22.64 -11.94 12.90
C GLY A 161 -23.63 -11.63 11.80
N THR A 162 -23.71 -10.36 11.42
CA THR A 162 -24.47 -9.92 10.25
C THR A 162 -23.49 -9.57 9.14
N THR A 163 -23.62 -10.25 8.00
CA THR A 163 -22.80 -9.97 6.83
C THR A 163 -23.19 -8.63 6.23
N THR A 164 -22.21 -7.87 5.76
CA THR A 164 -22.39 -6.65 4.95
C THR A 164 -22.20 -6.93 3.47
N ALA A 165 -21.51 -8.01 3.12
CA ALA A 165 -21.36 -8.52 1.77
C ALA A 165 -21.15 -10.04 1.78
N ALA A 166 -21.62 -10.69 0.74
CA ALA A 166 -21.37 -12.10 0.44
C ALA A 166 -20.98 -12.19 -1.04
N THR A 167 -19.70 -12.48 -1.31
CA THR A 167 -19.15 -12.51 -2.67
C THR A 167 -18.56 -13.88 -2.96
N THR A 168 -18.48 -14.24 -4.25
CA THR A 168 -17.84 -15.46 -4.71
C THR A 168 -16.96 -15.15 -5.90
N GLY A 169 -15.95 -15.96 -6.12
CA GLY A 169 -15.13 -15.88 -7.31
C GLY A 169 -13.75 -16.46 -7.08
N GLU A 170 -12.95 -16.42 -8.13
CA GLU A 170 -11.60 -16.96 -8.06
C GLU A 170 -10.62 -15.99 -7.39
N GLN A 171 -9.51 -16.56 -6.94
CA GLN A 171 -8.38 -15.85 -6.39
C GLN A 171 -7.18 -15.93 -7.33
N LEU A 172 -6.32 -14.92 -7.22
CA LEU A 172 -5.09 -14.84 -7.98
C LEU A 172 -3.96 -14.40 -7.07
N TRP A 173 -2.90 -15.21 -7.08
CA TRP A 173 -1.67 -15.04 -6.32
C TRP A 173 -0.46 -15.07 -7.26
N PRO A 174 -0.19 -13.98 -8.00
CA PRO A 174 0.97 -13.87 -8.85
C PRO A 174 2.24 -13.84 -8.00
N ASN A 175 3.35 -14.26 -8.60
CA ASN A 175 4.64 -14.21 -7.95
C ASN A 175 5.37 -12.94 -8.35
N VAL A 176 5.91 -12.24 -7.37
CA VAL A 176 6.71 -11.03 -7.52
C VAL A 176 8.12 -11.35 -7.06
N TYR A 177 9.10 -11.20 -7.96
CA TYR A 177 10.49 -11.42 -7.62
C TYR A 177 11.37 -10.28 -8.14
N THR A 178 12.37 -9.91 -7.35
CA THR A 178 13.28 -8.82 -7.73
C THR A 178 14.40 -9.29 -8.63
N LEU A 179 14.76 -8.44 -9.57
CA LEU A 179 15.90 -8.58 -10.46
C LEU A 179 16.70 -7.27 -10.42
N GLY A 180 18.03 -7.35 -10.44
CA GLY A 180 18.88 -6.16 -10.57
C GLY A 180 19.96 -6.03 -9.53
N SER A 181 20.67 -4.90 -9.57
CA SER A 181 21.82 -4.60 -8.71
C SER A 181 21.37 -3.79 -7.50
N ILE A 182 21.06 -4.51 -6.44
CA ILE A 182 20.58 -3.96 -5.18
C ILE A 182 21.81 -3.85 -4.25
N MET A 183 22.10 -2.65 -3.75
CA MET A 183 23.33 -2.31 -3.01
C MET A 183 23.57 -3.24 -1.81
N GLU A 184 24.82 -3.49 -1.42
CA GLU A 184 25.10 -4.26 -0.20
C GLU A 184 25.74 -3.37 0.85
N ASP A 185 25.02 -3.12 1.93
CA ASP A 185 25.64 -2.65 3.16
C ASP A 185 26.24 -3.87 3.85
N GLY A 186 27.50 -4.16 3.52
CA GLY A 186 28.25 -5.36 3.95
C GLY A 186 28.50 -5.48 5.47
N GLU A 187 27.70 -4.83 6.32
CA GLU A 187 27.77 -4.91 7.77
C GLU A 187 26.44 -5.44 8.33
N SER A 188 26.55 -6.44 9.21
CA SER A 188 25.41 -7.12 9.82
C SER A 188 24.53 -6.14 10.60
N GLY A 189 23.35 -5.83 10.05
CA GLY A 189 22.39 -4.89 10.65
C GLY A 189 21.77 -3.92 9.65
N PHE A 190 22.39 -3.75 8.49
CA PHE A 190 21.94 -2.85 7.43
C PHE A 190 21.24 -3.63 6.32
N LYS A 191 20.00 -4.03 6.61
CA LYS A 191 19.19 -4.79 5.66
C LYS A 191 18.43 -3.81 4.77
N GLN A 192 18.52 -4.00 3.47
CA GLN A 192 17.71 -3.23 2.55
C GLN A 192 16.24 -3.51 2.76
N GLN A 193 15.45 -2.44 2.69
CA GLN A 193 14.05 -2.46 3.01
C GLN A 193 13.25 -2.40 1.70
N ILE A 194 12.96 -3.59 1.17
CA ILE A 194 12.01 -3.79 0.08
C ILE A 194 10.62 -3.90 0.69
N TYR A 195 9.67 -3.09 0.22
CA TYR A 195 8.27 -3.18 0.62
C TYR A 195 7.33 -3.04 -0.56
N ILE A 196 6.14 -3.62 -0.42
CA ILE A 196 5.13 -3.65 -1.47
C ILE A 196 3.90 -2.89 -0.98
N ALA A 197 3.37 -2.04 -1.85
CA ALA A 197 2.10 -1.37 -1.65
C ALA A 197 1.08 -1.76 -2.71
N GLN A 198 -0.18 -1.77 -2.31
CA GLN A 198 -1.35 -2.04 -3.14
C GLN A 198 -2.52 -1.26 -2.55
N ASP A 199 -3.40 -0.71 -3.38
CA ASP A 199 -4.60 0.03 -2.94
C ASP A 199 -4.27 1.19 -1.99
N GLY A 200 -3.18 1.92 -2.29
CA GLY A 200 -2.76 3.07 -1.49
C GLY A 200 -2.25 2.76 -0.09
N ALA A 201 -1.99 1.48 0.24
CA ALA A 201 -1.45 1.06 1.53
C ALA A 201 -0.29 0.07 1.37
N ARG A 202 0.63 0.04 2.34
CA ARG A 202 1.65 -1.02 2.42
C ARG A 202 0.95 -2.33 2.77
N LEU A 203 1.25 -3.42 2.05
CA LEU A 203 0.62 -4.73 2.25
C LEU A 203 0.83 -5.29 3.66
N PHE A 204 1.90 -4.86 4.33
CA PHE A 204 2.22 -5.22 5.70
C PHE A 204 2.59 -3.97 6.50
N SER A 205 1.96 -3.79 7.66
CA SER A 205 2.25 -2.67 8.57
C SER A 205 3.36 -2.98 9.57
N GLY A 206 3.74 -4.25 9.74
CA GLY A 206 4.80 -4.70 10.65
C GLY A 206 6.16 -4.87 9.95
N THR A 207 6.99 -5.78 10.46
CA THR A 207 8.17 -6.26 9.73
C THR A 207 7.71 -7.09 8.53
N GLU A 208 8.34 -6.89 7.39
CA GLU A 208 8.17 -7.70 6.20
C GLU A 208 8.26 -9.20 6.52
N TRP A 209 7.25 -9.95 6.11
CA TRP A 209 7.19 -11.40 6.31
C TRP A 209 8.09 -12.19 5.37
N TRP A 210 8.79 -11.51 4.44
CA TRP A 210 9.73 -12.13 3.51
C TRP A 210 11.18 -12.07 4.01
N PRO A 211 11.65 -13.09 4.73
CA PRO A 211 13.05 -13.31 5.02
C PRO A 211 13.58 -14.51 4.22
N ASP A 212 14.66 -14.30 3.49
CA ASP A 212 15.64 -15.37 3.22
C ASP A 212 16.76 -15.23 4.29
N GLY A 213 16.63 -15.55 5.58
CA GLY A 213 15.78 -16.42 6.37
C GLY A 213 16.22 -16.25 7.84
N ALA A 214 16.03 -17.26 8.67
CA ALA A 214 16.33 -17.26 10.12
C ALA A 214 17.79 -16.96 10.55
N ASP A 215 18.73 -16.81 9.62
CA ASP A 215 20.07 -16.24 9.85
C ASP A 215 20.61 -15.73 8.50
N SER A 216 20.63 -14.42 8.26
CA SER A 216 21.21 -13.86 7.03
C SER A 216 21.34 -12.36 7.12
N ALA A 217 22.59 -11.90 7.19
CA ALA A 217 22.99 -10.53 7.00
C ALA A 217 22.90 -10.07 5.52
N THR A 218 22.15 -10.76 4.64
CA THR A 218 22.28 -10.60 3.18
C THR A 218 21.00 -10.79 2.34
N THR A 219 19.77 -10.54 2.84
CA THR A 219 18.57 -10.62 1.97
C THR A 219 18.53 -9.46 0.97
N ARG A 220 19.03 -9.72 -0.23
CA ARG A 220 19.17 -8.76 -1.35
C ARG A 220 17.92 -8.66 -2.21
N GLN A 221 17.03 -9.64 -2.14
CA GLN A 221 15.98 -9.87 -3.13
C GLN A 221 14.74 -10.49 -2.48
N ILE A 222 13.59 -10.26 -3.09
CA ILE A 222 12.32 -10.93 -2.76
C ILE A 222 11.94 -11.91 -3.86
N ASP A 223 11.22 -12.97 -3.47
CA ASP A 223 10.51 -13.91 -4.34
C ASP A 223 9.28 -14.40 -3.56
N VAL A 224 8.14 -13.76 -3.79
CA VAL A 224 6.95 -13.86 -2.92
C VAL A 224 5.66 -13.96 -3.75
N LEU A 225 4.62 -14.59 -3.20
CA LEU A 225 3.28 -14.56 -3.79
C LEU A 225 2.47 -13.41 -3.18
N ILE A 226 1.77 -12.66 -4.02
CA ILE A 226 0.98 -11.49 -3.62
C ILE A 226 -0.46 -11.68 -4.07
N LYS A 227 -1.45 -11.43 -3.21
CA LYS A 227 -2.86 -11.50 -3.61
C LYS A 227 -3.21 -10.31 -4.51
N THR A 228 -3.75 -10.56 -5.68
CA THR A 228 -4.18 -9.49 -6.61
C THR A 228 -5.64 -9.61 -7.01
N LYS A 229 -6.28 -10.75 -6.68
CA LYS A 229 -7.71 -10.98 -6.88
C LYS A 229 -8.28 -11.72 -5.67
N GLU A 230 -9.35 -11.20 -5.11
CA GLU A 230 -10.10 -11.81 -4.01
C GLU A 230 -11.56 -11.98 -4.43
N SER A 231 -12.04 -13.22 -4.40
CA SER A 231 -13.44 -13.56 -4.71
C SER A 231 -13.94 -12.91 -6.00
N GLY A 232 -13.15 -13.06 -7.08
CA GLY A 232 -13.48 -12.58 -8.42
C GLY A 232 -13.22 -11.09 -8.67
N THR A 233 -12.85 -10.31 -7.65
CA THR A 233 -12.59 -8.87 -7.78
C THR A 233 -11.10 -8.59 -7.68
N GLU A 234 -10.58 -7.80 -8.63
CA GLU A 234 -9.18 -7.36 -8.62
C GLU A 234 -8.98 -6.30 -7.54
N ILE A 235 -7.90 -6.46 -6.77
CA ILE A 235 -7.47 -5.47 -5.78
C ILE A 235 -6.62 -4.45 -6.53
N ASP A 236 -6.97 -3.17 -6.47
CA ASP A 236 -6.26 -2.07 -7.14
C ASP A 236 -6.05 -2.32 -8.65
N SER A 237 -7.06 -2.92 -9.31
CA SER A 237 -6.96 -3.37 -10.71
C SER A 237 -5.76 -4.28 -10.99
N GLY A 238 -5.34 -5.07 -10.00
CA GLY A 238 -4.19 -5.96 -10.07
C GLY A 238 -2.83 -5.26 -10.01
N ASN A 239 -2.80 -3.93 -9.82
CA ASN A 239 -1.55 -3.18 -9.72
C ASN A 239 -0.93 -3.31 -8.33
N VAL A 240 0.40 -3.38 -8.30
CA VAL A 240 1.18 -3.21 -7.07
C VAL A 240 2.38 -2.33 -7.37
N THR A 241 2.91 -1.67 -6.34
CA THR A 241 4.20 -0.98 -6.43
C THR A 241 5.18 -1.59 -5.43
N VAL A 242 6.32 -2.03 -5.94
CA VAL A 242 7.45 -2.48 -5.12
C VAL A 242 8.40 -1.31 -4.93
N PHE A 243 8.72 -1.01 -3.68
CA PHE A 243 9.63 0.04 -3.27
C PHE A 243 10.89 -0.56 -2.68
N LEU A 244 12.00 0.15 -2.87
CA LEU A 244 13.28 -0.15 -2.25
C LEU A 244 13.82 1.17 -1.68
N ARG A 245 13.68 1.34 -0.37
CA ARG A 245 14.05 2.57 0.33
C ARG A 245 14.67 2.26 1.67
N HIS A 246 15.97 2.44 1.76
CA HIS A 246 16.72 2.27 2.99
C HIS A 246 17.32 3.61 3.42
N TYR A 247 16.89 4.09 4.59
CA TYR A 247 17.55 5.18 5.31
C TYR A 247 17.97 4.63 6.67
N PRO A 248 19.28 4.43 6.91
CA PRO A 248 19.76 3.79 8.12
C PRO A 248 19.61 4.68 9.36
N ALA A 249 19.16 4.08 10.46
CA ALA A 249 19.01 4.77 11.76
C ALA A 249 20.34 5.11 12.44
N THR A 250 21.41 4.40 12.08
CA THR A 250 22.78 4.69 12.53
C THR A 250 23.70 4.40 11.37
N LEU A 251 24.42 5.40 10.86
CA LEU A 251 25.36 5.16 9.77
C LEU A 251 26.62 4.46 10.32
N PRO A 252 27.02 3.29 9.78
CA PRO A 252 28.31 2.71 10.11
C PRO A 252 29.43 3.47 9.40
N THR A 253 30.67 3.03 9.59
CA THR A 253 31.88 3.54 8.90
C THR A 253 31.80 3.57 7.36
N ARG A 254 30.78 2.96 6.74
CA ARG A 254 30.33 3.25 5.36
C ARG A 254 29.14 4.22 5.42
N ALA A 255 29.44 5.49 5.20
CA ALA A 255 28.78 6.64 5.82
C ALA A 255 27.60 7.27 5.02
N THR A 256 26.81 6.50 4.28
CA THR A 256 25.71 7.07 3.46
C THR A 256 24.45 6.22 3.42
N ALA A 257 23.28 6.84 3.25
CA ALA A 257 22.04 6.14 2.90
C ALA A 257 22.10 5.56 1.46
N ASP A 258 21.10 4.79 1.05
CA ASP A 258 20.98 4.23 -0.31
C ASP A 258 20.12 5.12 -1.22
N LEU A 259 20.43 5.20 -2.51
CA LEU A 259 19.48 5.69 -3.52
C LEU A 259 18.19 4.89 -3.44
N TYR A 260 17.06 5.54 -3.72
CA TYR A 260 15.76 4.89 -3.72
C TYR A 260 15.43 4.38 -5.13
N ASP A 261 14.63 3.31 -5.18
CA ASP A 261 14.01 2.85 -6.41
C ASP A 261 12.59 2.35 -6.13
N HIS A 262 11.79 2.28 -7.19
CA HIS A 262 10.47 1.67 -7.15
C HIS A 262 10.10 1.15 -8.54
N PHE A 263 9.15 0.22 -8.56
CA PHE A 263 8.61 -0.35 -9.77
C PHE A 263 7.13 -0.67 -9.59
N GLY A 264 6.29 -0.03 -10.39
CA GLY A 264 4.87 -0.35 -10.52
C GLY A 264 4.68 -1.46 -11.54
N ILE A 265 3.83 -2.43 -11.24
CA ILE A 265 3.55 -3.57 -12.11
C ILE A 265 2.07 -3.95 -12.05
N ASP A 266 1.51 -4.22 -13.22
CA ASP A 266 0.18 -4.83 -13.39
C ASP A 266 0.33 -6.36 -13.33
N LEU A 267 -0.38 -6.99 -12.40
CA LEU A 267 -0.34 -8.43 -12.14
C LEU A 267 -1.66 -9.14 -12.51
N THR A 268 -2.55 -8.50 -13.26
CA THR A 268 -3.86 -9.05 -13.67
C THR A 268 -3.75 -10.36 -14.46
N ALA A 269 -2.67 -10.53 -15.23
CA ALA A 269 -2.41 -11.74 -16.02
C ALA A 269 -1.95 -12.95 -15.18
N GLY A 270 -1.55 -12.75 -13.93
CA GLY A 270 -0.97 -13.81 -13.10
C GLY A 270 0.52 -14.06 -13.37
N GLY A 271 0.95 -15.29 -13.11
CA GLY A 271 2.31 -15.75 -13.43
C GLY A 271 3.42 -15.16 -12.55
N ARG A 272 4.66 -15.38 -12.98
CA ARG A 272 5.85 -14.80 -12.33
C ARG A 272 6.23 -13.48 -12.96
N ASN A 273 6.46 -12.49 -12.12
CA ASN A 273 6.63 -11.11 -12.53
C ASN A 273 7.93 -10.55 -11.97
N ALA A 274 8.83 -10.18 -12.89
CA ALA A 274 10.13 -9.62 -12.56
C ALA A 274 10.00 -8.14 -12.19
N VAL A 275 10.63 -7.75 -11.09
CA VAL A 275 10.66 -6.38 -10.60
C VAL A 275 12.09 -5.87 -10.70
N PRO A 276 12.43 -5.10 -11.75
CA PRO A 276 13.75 -4.53 -11.90
C PRO A 276 13.95 -3.40 -10.90
N LEU A 277 14.82 -3.62 -9.92
CA LEU A 277 15.23 -2.64 -8.93
C LEU A 277 16.75 -2.48 -8.93
N ALA A 278 17.21 -1.25 -8.73
CA ALA A 278 18.63 -0.97 -8.59
C ALA A 278 18.90 0.13 -7.58
N THR A 279 19.89 -0.08 -6.72
CA THR A 279 20.34 0.92 -5.75
C THR A 279 21.86 0.96 -5.67
N SER A 280 22.36 2.11 -5.21
CA SER A 280 23.74 2.33 -4.85
C SER A 280 23.81 3.26 -3.66
N ALA A 281 24.97 3.33 -3.02
CA ALA A 281 25.26 4.34 -2.00
C ALA A 281 24.95 5.76 -2.51
N ASP A 282 24.26 6.55 -1.69
CA ASP A 282 23.93 7.94 -1.95
C ASP A 282 24.95 8.87 -1.28
N LEU A 283 25.96 9.27 -2.03
CA LEU A 283 27.04 10.14 -1.56
C LEU A 283 26.58 11.52 -1.06
N ASN A 284 25.34 11.92 -1.37
CA ASN A 284 24.78 13.20 -0.94
C ASN A 284 23.94 13.07 0.34
N ASN A 285 23.69 11.87 0.83
CA ASN A 285 22.99 11.62 2.08
C ASN A 285 23.92 10.88 3.06
N THR A 286 24.62 11.66 3.87
CA THR A 286 25.68 11.17 4.77
C THR A 286 25.32 11.33 6.24
N THR A 287 24.07 11.67 6.54
CA THR A 287 23.62 12.02 7.88
C THR A 287 22.61 10.99 8.35
N ASP A 288 22.73 10.49 9.58
CA ASP A 288 21.80 9.52 10.14
C ASP A 288 20.37 10.08 10.27
N ASP A 289 19.40 9.17 10.34
CA ASP A 289 17.98 9.52 10.29
C ASP A 289 17.54 10.31 11.54
N GLY A 290 18.18 10.08 12.70
CA GLY A 290 17.90 10.76 13.95
C GLY A 290 18.27 12.23 13.92
N THR A 291 19.43 12.57 13.34
CA THR A 291 19.87 13.96 13.17
C THR A 291 18.98 14.70 12.18
N VAL A 292 18.67 14.06 11.05
CA VAL A 292 17.81 14.65 10.00
C VAL A 292 16.36 14.79 10.47
N GLY A 293 15.90 13.91 11.38
CA GLY A 293 14.60 14.04 12.04
C GLY A 293 14.44 15.33 12.84
N GLY A 294 15.53 15.99 13.21
CA GLY A 294 15.52 17.32 13.82
C GLY A 294 15.28 18.48 12.83
N TYR A 295 15.11 18.21 11.54
CA TYR A 295 14.95 19.24 10.50
C TYR A 295 13.48 19.60 10.24
N SER A 296 12.64 19.52 11.27
CA SER A 296 11.18 19.74 11.21
C SER A 296 10.76 21.17 10.89
N ASP A 297 11.72 22.11 10.83
CA ASP A 297 11.55 23.48 10.35
C ASP A 297 11.48 23.57 8.82
N ILE A 298 11.84 22.50 8.09
CA ILE A 298 11.64 22.42 6.64
C ILE A 298 10.16 22.16 6.34
N THR A 299 9.55 23.05 5.54
CA THR A 299 8.17 22.87 5.08
C THR A 299 8.13 22.30 3.67
N ILE A 300 7.44 21.17 3.47
CA ILE A 300 7.11 20.62 2.16
C ILE A 300 5.65 20.93 1.86
N ALA A 301 5.37 21.86 0.94
CA ALA A 301 4.01 22.29 0.62
C ALA A 301 3.63 21.95 -0.82
N PHE A 302 2.69 21.01 -0.98
CA PHE A 302 2.08 20.66 -2.25
C PHE A 302 1.01 21.69 -2.61
N VAL A 303 1.05 22.27 -3.79
CA VAL A 303 0.02 23.20 -4.25
C VAL A 303 -1.28 22.43 -4.47
N ASN A 304 -2.34 22.81 -3.77
CA ASN A 304 -3.65 22.15 -3.91
C ASN A 304 -4.73 23.06 -4.51
N GLY A 305 -4.52 24.38 -4.57
CA GLY A 305 -5.50 25.28 -5.17
C GLY A 305 -5.44 26.71 -4.70
N THR A 306 -6.48 27.46 -5.06
CA THR A 306 -6.64 28.87 -4.77
C THR A 306 -8.01 29.18 -4.18
N ILE A 307 -8.08 30.27 -3.43
CA ILE A 307 -9.33 30.82 -2.91
C ILE A 307 -9.32 32.34 -2.98
N GLY A 308 -10.44 32.92 -3.41
CA GLY A 308 -10.63 34.37 -3.42
C GLY A 308 -10.91 34.91 -2.02
N TYR A 309 -10.51 36.15 -1.75
CA TYR A 309 -10.80 36.86 -0.50
C TYR A 309 -11.19 38.33 -0.74
N THR A 310 -11.96 38.91 0.20
CA THR A 310 -12.56 40.25 0.07
C THR A 310 -11.60 41.40 0.36
N ALA A 311 -11.11 41.51 1.59
CA ALA A 311 -10.26 42.61 2.03
C ALA A 311 -9.32 42.13 3.12
N ILE A 312 -8.04 42.39 2.93
CA ILE A 312 -6.98 42.20 3.92
C ILE A 312 -6.20 43.51 4.10
N SER A 313 -5.54 43.66 5.24
CA SER A 313 -4.52 44.69 5.48
C SER A 313 -3.21 44.04 5.94
N GLY A 314 -2.21 44.07 5.07
CA GLY A 314 -0.94 43.38 5.22
C GLY A 314 -0.93 42.00 4.54
N SER A 315 0.13 41.24 4.81
CA SER A 315 0.33 39.92 4.20
C SER A 315 0.27 38.81 5.21
N PHE A 316 -0.28 37.68 4.80
CA PHE A 316 0.02 36.40 5.43
C PHE A 316 1.53 36.12 5.31
N THR A 317 2.08 35.42 6.28
CA THR A 317 3.47 34.96 6.30
C THR A 317 3.58 33.70 5.46
N ASN A 318 4.52 33.66 4.52
CA ASN A 318 4.77 32.47 3.70
C ASN A 318 5.01 31.24 4.58
N PHE A 319 4.44 30.10 4.18
CA PHE A 319 4.47 28.81 4.87
C PHE A 319 3.75 28.76 6.22
N GLU A 320 3.00 29.80 6.60
CA GLU A 320 2.16 29.69 7.80
C GLU A 320 0.94 28.80 7.55
N THR A 321 0.46 28.13 8.61
CA THR A 321 -0.85 27.48 8.58
C THR A 321 -1.94 28.54 8.61
N VAL A 322 -2.88 28.43 7.69
CA VAL A 322 -4.14 29.17 7.69
C VAL A 322 -5.29 28.25 8.07
N THR A 323 -6.26 28.78 8.81
CA THR A 323 -7.43 28.02 9.30
C THR A 323 -8.72 28.79 9.05
N GLN A 324 -9.78 28.09 8.65
CA GLN A 324 -11.15 28.59 8.74
C GLN A 324 -11.82 28.02 9.99
N ALA A 325 -12.11 28.87 10.98
CA ALA A 325 -12.65 28.42 12.26
C ALA A 325 -14.02 27.72 12.13
N THR A 326 -14.87 28.17 11.21
CA THR A 326 -16.22 27.61 11.02
C THR A 326 -16.19 26.25 10.33
N SER A 327 -15.47 26.11 9.22
CA SER A 327 -15.37 24.84 8.46
C SER A 327 -14.34 23.87 9.03
N GLY A 328 -13.42 24.34 9.89
CA GLY A 328 -12.28 23.59 10.38
C GLY A 328 -11.19 23.34 9.32
N ALA A 329 -11.35 23.86 8.11
CA ALA A 329 -10.40 23.65 7.03
C ALA A 329 -9.05 24.32 7.31
N THR A 330 -7.96 23.64 6.95
CA THR A 330 -6.59 24.11 7.14
C THR A 330 -5.79 24.01 5.84
N GLY A 331 -4.76 24.83 5.72
CA GLY A 331 -3.82 24.78 4.60
C GLY A 331 -2.55 25.58 4.91
N ILE A 332 -1.55 25.43 4.07
CA ILE A 332 -0.29 26.19 4.12
C ILE A 332 -0.37 27.35 3.13
N PHE A 333 -0.18 28.57 3.63
CA PHE A 333 -0.17 29.75 2.78
C PHE A 333 1.09 29.81 1.92
N LEU A 334 0.92 29.94 0.60
CA LEU A 334 2.03 29.98 -0.35
C LEU A 334 2.22 31.34 -1.01
N TYR A 335 1.11 32.03 -1.29
CA TYR A 335 1.10 33.27 -2.04
C TYR A 335 -0.25 33.98 -1.93
N GLN A 336 -0.23 35.31 -2.00
CA GLN A 336 -1.41 36.15 -2.20
C GLN A 336 -1.13 37.17 -3.31
N THR A 337 -2.16 37.51 -4.09
CA THR A 337 -2.01 38.48 -5.19
C THR A 337 -1.87 39.92 -4.71
N THR A 338 -2.44 40.27 -3.56
CA THR A 338 -2.46 41.65 -3.05
C THR A 338 -2.28 41.67 -1.53
N ALA A 339 -1.57 42.65 -0.99
CA ALA A 339 -1.44 42.87 0.47
C ALA A 339 -2.46 43.88 1.02
N THR A 340 -3.33 44.39 0.16
CA THR A 340 -4.39 45.32 0.54
C THR A 340 -5.57 45.14 -0.42
N GLY A 341 -6.79 45.07 0.13
CA GLY A 341 -8.01 44.87 -0.66
C GLY A 341 -8.25 43.41 -1.05
N ALA A 342 -8.99 43.20 -2.14
CA ALA A 342 -9.40 41.88 -2.62
C ALA A 342 -8.28 41.19 -3.41
N GLY A 343 -8.32 39.86 -3.43
CA GLY A 343 -7.34 39.07 -4.17
C GLY A 343 -7.63 37.59 -4.14
N THR A 344 -6.65 36.81 -4.59
CA THR A 344 -6.63 35.35 -4.46
C THR A 344 -5.41 34.92 -3.66
N MET A 345 -5.59 33.90 -2.84
CA MET A 345 -4.50 33.22 -2.16
C MET A 345 -4.33 31.82 -2.72
N THR A 346 -3.09 31.36 -2.81
CA THR A 346 -2.73 29.98 -3.16
C THR A 346 -2.41 29.24 -1.89
N LEU A 347 -3.06 28.09 -1.71
CA LEU A 347 -2.87 27.22 -0.55
C LEU A 347 -2.27 25.89 -0.97
N GLY A 348 -1.36 25.40 -0.15
CA GLY A 348 -0.87 24.03 -0.21
C GLY A 348 -1.30 23.20 0.99
N ASN A 349 -1.05 21.90 0.94
CA ASN A 349 -1.39 20.92 1.97
C ASN A 349 -2.78 21.13 2.57
N VAL A 350 -3.78 21.29 1.70
CA VAL A 350 -5.15 21.59 2.12
C VAL A 350 -5.76 20.35 2.77
N ASN A 351 -6.32 20.53 3.95
CA ASN A 351 -7.08 19.54 4.68
C ASN A 351 -8.46 20.10 5.04
N GLY A 352 -9.52 19.37 4.67
CA GLY A 352 -10.90 19.82 4.78
C GLY A 352 -11.36 20.70 3.62
N THR A 353 -12.52 21.33 3.77
CA THR A 353 -13.19 22.11 2.72
C THR A 353 -13.29 23.58 3.12
N PHE A 354 -12.53 24.45 2.43
CA PHE A 354 -12.67 25.88 2.62
C PHE A 354 -14.01 26.37 2.02
N ALA A 355 -14.85 26.96 2.87
CA ALA A 355 -16.11 27.55 2.46
C ALA A 355 -15.92 28.97 1.92
N GLY A 356 -16.76 29.36 0.97
CA GLY A 356 -16.63 30.62 0.23
C GLY A 356 -17.09 31.88 0.96
N THR A 357 -17.46 31.77 2.23
CA THR A 357 -17.94 32.87 3.07
C THR A 357 -17.16 33.00 4.38
N ASP A 358 -16.36 32.00 4.72
CA ASP A 358 -15.76 31.88 6.05
C ASP A 358 -14.44 32.66 6.13
N THR A 359 -14.12 33.13 7.35
CA THR A 359 -12.90 33.89 7.60
C THR A 359 -11.71 32.95 7.72
N ILE A 360 -10.69 33.19 6.89
CA ILE A 360 -9.40 32.54 6.92
C ILE A 360 -8.48 33.33 7.83
N THR A 361 -7.86 32.66 8.80
CA THR A 361 -6.95 33.26 9.78
C THR A 361 -5.56 32.64 9.68
N GLY A 362 -4.52 33.47 9.63
CA GLY A 362 -3.12 33.05 9.61
C GLY A 362 -2.60 32.80 11.02
N GLY A 363 -1.98 31.64 11.24
CA GLY A 363 -1.51 31.23 12.57
C GLY A 363 -0.32 32.02 13.10
N THR A 364 0.58 32.48 12.23
CA THR A 364 1.78 33.25 12.60
C THR A 364 1.54 34.75 12.46
N SER A 365 0.95 35.17 11.34
CA SER A 365 0.72 36.58 11.04
C SER A 365 -0.46 37.17 11.82
N GLY A 366 -1.37 36.32 12.31
CA GLY A 366 -2.64 36.74 12.93
C GLY A 366 -3.59 37.44 11.96
N LYS A 367 -3.28 37.46 10.66
CA LYS A 367 -4.08 38.16 9.65
C LYS A 367 -5.34 37.38 9.34
N THR A 368 -6.41 38.11 9.04
CA THR A 368 -7.71 37.55 8.70
C THR A 368 -8.17 38.06 7.35
N ALA A 369 -8.76 37.19 6.53
CA ALA A 369 -9.42 37.55 5.29
C ALA A 369 -10.68 36.70 5.09
N ALA A 370 -11.81 37.31 4.76
CA ALA A 370 -13.03 36.56 4.45
C ALA A 370 -12.96 35.99 3.03
N ALA A 371 -13.22 34.68 2.89
CA ALA A 371 -13.31 34.04 1.59
C ALA A 371 -14.45 34.63 0.75
N THR A 372 -14.30 34.59 -0.58
CA THR A 372 -15.32 35.06 -1.55
C THR A 372 -15.82 33.98 -2.48
N ALA A 373 -15.15 32.82 -2.50
CA ALA A 373 -15.46 31.72 -3.38
C ALA A 373 -15.07 30.40 -2.70
N THR A 374 -15.69 29.31 -3.13
CA THR A 374 -15.22 27.98 -2.76
C THR A 374 -13.81 27.73 -3.32
N PHE A 375 -13.07 26.89 -2.61
CA PHE A 375 -11.71 26.52 -3.00
C PHE A 375 -11.67 25.93 -4.41
N THR A 376 -10.84 26.51 -5.27
CA THR A 376 -10.61 26.03 -6.63
C THR A 376 -9.36 25.17 -6.65
N LYS A 377 -9.51 23.88 -6.94
CA LYS A 377 -8.38 22.94 -6.95
C LYS A 377 -7.40 23.28 -8.06
N ALA A 378 -6.12 23.22 -7.76
CA ALA A 378 -5.01 23.36 -8.70
C ALA A 378 -3.84 22.48 -8.24
N TYR A 379 -2.94 22.12 -9.15
CA TYR A 379 -1.77 21.31 -8.84
C TYR A 379 -0.45 22.06 -9.07
N LYS A 380 -0.53 23.34 -9.42
CA LYS A 380 0.63 24.17 -9.72
C LYS A 380 0.40 25.62 -9.37
N MET A 381 1.47 26.31 -9.02
CA MET A 381 1.50 27.77 -8.92
C MET A 381 2.66 28.33 -9.74
N SER A 382 2.43 29.48 -10.35
CA SER A 382 3.47 30.24 -11.05
C SER A 382 4.29 31.01 -10.02
N LYS A 383 5.61 30.83 -10.01
CA LYS A 383 6.50 31.54 -9.09
C LYS A 383 7.80 31.95 -9.78
N ASN A 384 8.24 33.18 -9.50
CA ASN A 384 9.59 33.63 -9.79
C ASN A 384 10.46 33.42 -8.56
N PHE A 385 11.60 32.76 -8.73
CA PHE A 385 12.72 32.85 -7.79
C PHE A 385 13.68 33.94 -8.27
N GLU A 386 14.50 34.48 -7.36
CA GLU A 386 15.25 35.75 -7.51
C GLU A 386 16.17 35.85 -8.75
N GLN A 387 16.40 34.76 -9.48
CA GLN A 387 17.24 34.72 -10.69
C GLN A 387 16.57 34.06 -11.92
N GLY A 388 15.24 33.89 -11.94
CA GLY A 388 14.56 33.09 -12.97
C GLY A 388 13.33 33.74 -13.62
N SER A 389 12.94 33.16 -14.77
CA SER A 389 11.60 33.33 -15.36
C SER A 389 10.56 32.57 -14.54
N SER A 390 9.27 32.88 -14.74
CA SER A 390 8.22 32.27 -13.91
C SER A 390 7.99 30.85 -14.37
N TYR A 391 8.12 29.90 -13.46
CA TYR A 391 7.83 28.50 -13.73
C TYR A 391 6.66 28.02 -12.88
N ASN A 392 6.01 26.97 -13.34
CA ASN A 392 4.94 26.30 -12.62
C ASN A 392 5.54 25.24 -11.69
N TYR A 393 5.20 25.32 -10.40
CA TYR A 393 5.67 24.37 -9.39
C TYR A 393 4.48 23.70 -8.71
N SER A 394 4.59 22.38 -8.53
CA SER A 394 3.61 21.58 -7.77
C SER A 394 3.97 21.43 -6.31
N VAL A 395 5.24 21.60 -5.96
CA VAL A 395 5.73 21.56 -4.58
C VAL A 395 6.58 22.80 -4.35
N ILE A 396 6.31 23.50 -3.26
CA ILE A 396 7.09 24.64 -2.78
C ILE A 396 7.70 24.24 -1.44
N VAL A 397 9.01 24.46 -1.31
CA VAL A 397 9.76 24.06 -0.12
C VAL A 397 10.23 25.30 0.62
N GLY A 398 9.93 25.35 1.91
CA GLY A 398 10.50 26.31 2.85
C GLY A 398 11.77 25.73 3.45
N CYS A 399 12.95 26.21 3.03
CA CYS A 399 14.23 25.63 3.46
C CYS A 399 14.68 26.05 4.87
N ALA A 400 14.00 27.00 5.51
CA ALA A 400 14.33 27.49 6.87
C ALA A 400 15.83 27.79 7.08
N THR A 401 16.49 28.41 6.09
CA THR A 401 17.94 28.73 6.05
C THR A 401 18.89 27.53 6.01
N ARG A 402 18.38 26.30 5.92
CA ARG A 402 19.17 25.08 5.79
C ARG A 402 19.81 24.95 4.42
N THR A 403 20.91 24.20 4.38
CA THR A 403 21.59 23.87 3.13
C THR A 403 20.74 22.95 2.26
N LEU A 404 20.90 23.01 0.95
CA LEU A 404 20.16 22.13 0.03
C LEU A 404 20.46 20.64 0.27
N LYS A 405 21.65 20.31 0.80
CA LYS A 405 21.97 18.95 1.23
C LYS A 405 21.06 18.49 2.37
N GLN A 406 20.91 19.31 3.42
CA GLN A 406 20.02 18.98 4.55
C GLN A 406 18.57 18.87 4.11
N VAL A 407 18.14 19.70 3.16
CA VAL A 407 16.79 19.63 2.57
C VAL A 407 16.60 18.33 1.79
N TYR A 408 17.61 17.90 1.02
CA TYR A 408 17.56 16.60 0.33
C TYR A 408 17.47 15.42 1.28
N GLU A 409 18.33 15.40 2.32
CA GLU A 409 18.33 14.35 3.32
C GLU A 409 16.97 14.27 4.02
N TYR A 410 16.36 15.42 4.33
CA TYR A 410 15.01 15.47 4.90
C TYR A 410 13.95 14.89 3.96
N PHE A 411 14.01 15.17 2.65
CA PHE A 411 13.07 14.54 1.71
C PHE A 411 13.18 13.03 1.66
N LYS A 412 14.41 12.51 1.74
CA LYS A 412 14.63 11.06 1.82
C LYS A 412 14.14 10.48 3.13
N LEU A 413 14.34 11.20 4.23
CA LEU A 413 13.81 10.84 5.54
C LEU A 413 12.28 10.73 5.49
N GLU A 414 11.59 11.75 4.96
CA GLU A 414 10.13 11.78 4.90
C GLU A 414 9.52 10.77 3.93
N THR A 415 10.33 10.17 3.05
CA THR A 415 9.87 9.15 2.09
C THR A 415 10.42 7.76 2.36
N ARG A 416 11.17 7.57 3.44
CA ARG A 416 11.69 6.26 3.86
C ARG A 416 10.55 5.32 4.25
N ILE A 417 10.85 4.01 4.25
CA ILE A 417 9.92 3.01 4.81
C ILE A 417 9.53 3.37 6.24
N GLY A 418 8.25 3.20 6.58
CA GLY A 418 7.72 3.54 7.91
C GLY A 418 7.50 5.03 8.14
N SER A 419 7.83 5.91 7.19
CA SER A 419 7.45 7.32 7.28
C SER A 419 5.93 7.49 7.21
N THR A 420 5.37 8.11 8.24
CA THR A 420 3.96 8.50 8.32
C THR A 420 3.75 9.96 7.93
N PHE A 421 4.74 10.62 7.31
CA PHE A 421 4.60 12.01 6.89
C PHE A 421 3.45 12.15 5.90
N THR A 422 2.55 13.09 6.17
CA THR A 422 1.38 13.32 5.31
C THR A 422 1.79 14.10 4.07
N MET A 423 1.76 13.44 2.92
CA MET A 423 1.92 14.03 1.61
C MET A 423 0.55 14.45 1.06
N TYR A 424 0.53 15.42 0.15
CA TYR A 424 -0.69 15.95 -0.45
C TYR A 424 -0.62 15.96 -2.00
N PRO A 425 -0.29 14.82 -2.64
CA PRO A 425 -0.24 14.75 -4.09
C PRO A 425 -1.61 15.00 -4.71
N THR A 426 -1.60 15.42 -5.96
CA THR A 426 -2.82 15.68 -6.74
C THR A 426 -2.97 14.65 -7.85
N THR A 427 -4.21 14.31 -8.20
CA THR A 427 -4.50 13.36 -9.26
C THR A 427 -5.56 13.90 -10.19
N TYR A 428 -5.33 13.78 -11.49
CA TYR A 428 -6.31 13.99 -12.54
C TYR A 428 -6.68 12.62 -13.17
N PRO A 429 -7.62 11.88 -12.57
CA PRO A 429 -7.97 10.54 -13.01
C PRO A 429 -8.70 10.58 -14.34
N GLN A 430 -8.55 9.52 -15.14
CA GLN A 430 -9.18 9.41 -16.45
C GLN A 430 -10.69 9.67 -16.38
N GLY A 431 -11.18 10.67 -17.12
CA GLY A 431 -12.61 11.03 -17.14
C GLY A 431 -13.17 11.65 -15.85
N GLY A 432 -12.36 11.83 -14.81
CA GLY A 432 -12.75 12.46 -13.54
C GLY A 432 -12.13 13.86 -13.35
N PRO A 433 -12.61 14.65 -12.38
CA PRO A 433 -12.07 15.98 -12.06
C PRO A 433 -10.75 15.90 -11.28
N LEU A 434 -9.99 17.00 -11.26
CA LEU A 434 -8.81 17.13 -10.39
C LEU A 434 -9.19 16.87 -8.93
N SER A 435 -8.39 16.07 -8.26
CA SER A 435 -8.53 15.71 -6.86
C SER A 435 -7.16 15.71 -6.17
N PHE A 436 -7.16 15.63 -4.85
CA PHE A 436 -5.98 15.33 -4.06
C PHE A 436 -6.44 14.51 -2.87
N ALA A 437 -5.61 13.57 -2.48
CA ALA A 437 -5.80 12.72 -1.32
C ALA A 437 -4.49 12.70 -0.54
N THR A 438 -4.57 12.58 0.78
CA THR A 438 -3.37 12.42 1.57
C THR A 438 -2.78 11.05 1.34
N GLN A 439 -1.46 10.98 1.37
CA GLN A 439 -0.72 9.74 1.23
C GLN A 439 0.44 9.74 2.23
N GLU A 440 0.77 8.59 2.80
CA GLU A 440 1.96 8.47 3.64
C GLU A 440 3.23 8.64 2.79
N GLY A 441 4.24 9.29 3.36
CA GLY A 441 5.49 9.58 2.67
C GLY A 441 6.20 8.33 2.13
N GLN A 442 6.09 7.21 2.83
CA GLN A 442 6.61 5.92 2.34
C GLN A 442 5.96 5.46 1.02
N LEU A 443 4.78 5.96 0.64
CA LEU A 443 4.11 5.57 -0.60
C LEU A 443 4.26 6.63 -1.71
N TYR A 444 4.83 7.80 -1.38
CA TYR A 444 4.95 8.93 -2.31
C TYR A 444 5.88 8.62 -3.49
N ILE A 445 5.42 8.90 -4.71
CA ILE A 445 6.21 8.73 -5.94
C ILE A 445 6.33 10.05 -6.72
N ARG A 446 5.26 10.85 -6.76
CA ARG A 446 5.17 12.08 -7.57
C ARG A 446 4.14 13.04 -7.01
N ALA A 447 4.34 14.33 -7.28
CA ALA A 447 3.46 15.40 -6.78
C ALA A 447 2.12 15.53 -7.52
N HIS A 448 2.10 15.15 -8.80
CA HIS A 448 0.90 15.15 -9.62
C HIS A 448 0.89 13.93 -10.54
N GLU A 449 -0.26 13.30 -10.62
CA GLU A 449 -0.55 12.20 -11.54
C GLU A 449 -1.69 12.62 -12.47
N ASP A 450 -1.45 12.52 -13.78
CA ASP A 450 -2.43 12.81 -14.83
C ASP A 450 -2.60 11.55 -15.67
N THR A 451 -3.73 10.87 -15.50
CA THR A 451 -4.05 9.63 -16.22
C THR A 451 -5.12 9.86 -17.29
N GLN A 452 -5.35 11.11 -17.72
CA GLN A 452 -6.26 11.40 -18.83
C GLN A 452 -5.77 10.75 -20.13
N THR A 453 -6.68 10.60 -21.10
CA THR A 453 -6.34 10.11 -22.45
C THR A 453 -5.32 10.98 -23.17
N SER A 454 -5.31 12.28 -22.86
CA SER A 454 -4.34 13.25 -23.34
C SER A 454 -3.79 14.03 -22.14
N PRO A 455 -2.79 13.48 -21.43
CA PRO A 455 -2.29 14.10 -20.21
C PRO A 455 -1.57 15.41 -20.53
N THR A 456 -1.80 16.43 -19.71
CA THR A 456 -1.28 17.78 -19.94
C THR A 456 0.07 18.03 -19.28
N ASN A 457 0.38 17.30 -18.20
CA ASN A 457 1.66 17.32 -17.49
C ASN A 457 1.83 16.02 -16.70
N THR A 458 2.61 15.06 -17.20
CA THR A 458 3.03 13.89 -16.43
C THR A 458 4.42 14.13 -15.85
N PHE A 459 4.52 14.24 -14.52
CA PHE A 459 5.82 14.18 -13.87
C PHE A 459 6.35 12.75 -13.95
N SER A 460 7.52 12.58 -14.56
CA SER A 460 8.26 11.33 -14.48
C SER A 460 9.13 11.38 -13.23
N PRO A 461 8.99 10.42 -12.30
CA PRO A 461 9.86 10.35 -11.15
C PRO A 461 11.29 10.10 -11.61
N VAL A 462 12.25 10.83 -11.05
CA VAL A 462 13.67 10.53 -11.21
C VAL A 462 14.04 9.63 -10.04
N LYS A 463 14.10 8.32 -10.29
CA LYS A 463 14.29 7.23 -9.31
C LYS A 463 15.14 7.59 -8.06
N PRO A 464 16.34 8.18 -8.17
CA PRO A 464 17.17 8.50 -7.00
C PRO A 464 16.69 9.66 -6.11
N SER A 465 15.75 10.49 -6.57
CA SER A 465 15.24 11.65 -5.85
C SER A 465 13.71 11.57 -5.72
N PRO A 466 13.17 11.34 -4.52
CA PRO A 466 11.73 11.17 -4.33
C PRO A 466 10.90 12.37 -4.81
N PHE A 467 11.48 13.58 -4.85
CA PHE A 467 10.83 14.81 -5.31
C PHE A 467 11.38 15.35 -6.64
N GLY A 468 12.27 14.62 -7.32
CA GLY A 468 12.76 14.97 -8.66
C GLY A 468 13.79 16.12 -8.70
N THR A 469 13.63 17.04 -9.66
CA THR A 469 14.54 18.17 -9.98
C THR A 469 13.91 19.52 -9.62
N PHE A 470 14.70 20.57 -9.39
CA PHE A 470 14.21 21.93 -9.09
C PHE A 470 14.49 22.89 -10.25
N ALA A 471 13.90 24.09 -10.24
CA ALA A 471 14.13 25.03 -11.33
C ALA A 471 15.58 25.51 -11.39
N GLY A 472 16.24 25.28 -12.52
CA GLY A 472 17.64 25.66 -12.75
C GLY A 472 18.66 24.61 -12.29
N GLY A 473 18.24 23.44 -11.80
CA GLY A 473 19.18 22.39 -11.39
C GLY A 473 18.57 21.03 -11.07
N LYS A 474 19.43 20.02 -11.00
CA LYS A 474 19.05 18.72 -10.43
C LYS A 474 19.27 18.74 -8.93
N LEU A 475 18.37 18.13 -8.17
CA LEU A 475 18.63 17.82 -6.77
C LEU A 475 19.81 16.82 -6.77
N PHE A 476 20.91 17.15 -6.09
CA PHE A 476 22.14 16.36 -6.15
C PHE A 476 21.84 14.89 -5.83
N GLY A 477 22.16 14.00 -6.78
CA GLY A 477 21.73 12.60 -6.77
C GLY A 477 20.96 12.16 -8.03
N ALA A 478 20.62 13.06 -8.95
CA ALA A 478 19.96 12.79 -10.23
C ALA A 478 20.81 13.16 -11.47
#